data_AF-A0AA45MMQ7-F1
#
_entry.id   AF-A0AA45MMQ7-F1
#
_cell.length_a   1.000
_cell.length_b   1.000
_cell.length_c   1.000
_cell.angle_alpha   90.00
_cell.angle_beta   90.00
_cell.angle_gamma   90.00
#
_symmetry.space_group_name_H-M   'P 1'
#
loop_
_entity.id
_entity.type
_entity.pdbx_description
1 polymer ?
#
loop_
_entity_poly.entity_id
_entity_poly.type
_entity_poly.pdbx_seq_one_letter_code
_entity_poly.pdbx_strand_id
1 'polypeptide(L)'
;MSKKILLITHSGDLHVDLLTPMLAARGGTFFRIDLDAFPRDYELIQSFQPHGCHGEIGHLPSGASIAVGEVGAVWARKSADFAYRSADLGAQELAYAKMESEQALFGLLYGLDCYWIGHPLAMRGAMWKGEQLQRAQRMGFRIPATLVTNCAEQVRQFQRQLPGEMIFKAMSTPSLAAEEVDAAECVVEGLTTTVVDEDMMDAIDAVAELPCQFQGYIAKQYELRVTVIGQRVFAAKIHSQDDSRTAVDCRDMSAPIRYEPTLLPPHIEQRCLALVASYGLNFSALDLIVTPEDEYVFLENNPAGQFLFIEQLIPEFNLLETLAGQLLQEAACRTH
;
A
#
# COMPACT_ATOMS: atom_id res chain seq x y z
N MET A 1 2.38 -11.26 30.61
CA MET A 1 2.64 -12.15 29.45
C MET A 1 3.27 -11.31 28.35
N SER A 2 4.16 -11.86 27.53
CA SER A 2 4.62 -11.15 26.33
C SER A 2 3.42 -10.89 25.43
N LYS A 3 3.23 -9.67 24.97
CA LYS A 3 2.22 -9.37 23.96
C LYS A 3 2.57 -10.10 22.65
N LYS A 4 1.55 -10.41 21.87
CA LYS A 4 1.61 -11.07 20.56
C LYS A 4 1.52 -10.05 19.43
N ILE A 5 2.07 -10.42 18.27
CA ILE A 5 1.91 -9.68 17.01
C ILE A 5 0.72 -10.27 16.26
N LEU A 6 -0.22 -9.42 15.84
CA LEU A 6 -1.33 -9.83 14.98
C LEU A 6 -1.00 -9.54 13.52
N LEU A 7 -1.06 -10.56 12.67
CA LEU A 7 -0.81 -10.45 11.22
C LEU A 7 -2.15 -10.60 10.50
N ILE A 8 -2.54 -9.62 9.69
CA ILE A 8 -3.81 -9.62 8.96
C ILE A 8 -3.50 -9.57 7.47
N THR A 9 -3.84 -10.65 6.76
CA THR A 9 -3.48 -10.84 5.35
C THR A 9 -4.41 -11.86 4.67
N HIS A 10 -3.98 -12.50 3.59
CA HIS A 10 -4.60 -13.66 2.96
C HIS A 10 -3.65 -14.87 2.94
N SER A 11 -4.18 -16.07 2.65
CA SER A 11 -3.43 -17.34 2.71
C SER A 11 -2.20 -17.38 1.80
N GLY A 12 -2.25 -16.75 0.62
CA GLY A 12 -1.14 -16.69 -0.34
C GLY A 12 -0.11 -15.55 -0.17
N ASP A 13 -0.04 -14.86 0.98
CA ASP A 13 0.86 -13.71 1.15
C ASP A 13 2.30 -14.10 1.50
N LEU A 14 3.16 -14.11 0.47
CA LEU A 14 4.59 -14.42 0.58
C LEU A 14 5.34 -13.54 1.60
N HIS A 15 4.94 -12.27 1.77
CA HIS A 15 5.58 -11.38 2.75
C HIS A 15 5.43 -11.91 4.17
N VAL A 16 4.23 -12.37 4.51
CA VAL A 16 3.92 -12.92 5.83
C VAL A 16 4.57 -14.30 6.00
N ASP A 17 4.58 -15.12 4.95
CA ASP A 17 5.25 -16.42 4.96
C ASP A 17 6.75 -16.32 5.24
N LEU A 18 7.43 -15.31 4.68
CA LEU A 18 8.86 -15.08 4.92
C LEU A 18 9.13 -14.39 6.28
N LEU A 19 8.20 -13.59 6.78
CA LEU A 19 8.36 -12.87 8.05
C LEU A 19 8.15 -13.77 9.28
N THR A 20 7.19 -14.68 9.24
CA THR A 20 6.80 -15.48 10.40
C THR A 20 7.95 -16.35 10.98
N PRO A 21 8.85 -16.98 10.18
CA PRO A 21 10.02 -17.67 10.71
C PRO A 21 11.03 -16.71 11.36
N MET A 22 11.15 -15.47 10.85
CA MET A 22 12.04 -14.45 11.43
C MET A 22 11.56 -14.01 12.81
N LEU A 23 10.24 -13.84 12.98
CA LEU A 23 9.64 -13.55 14.28
C LEU A 23 9.90 -14.70 15.26
N ALA A 24 9.64 -15.94 14.85
CA ALA A 24 9.81 -17.14 15.68
C ALA A 24 11.27 -17.35 16.11
N ALA A 25 12.23 -17.16 15.20
CA ALA A 25 13.66 -17.28 15.49
C ALA A 25 14.16 -16.28 16.55
N ARG A 26 13.44 -15.17 16.74
CA ARG A 26 13.71 -14.13 17.75
C ARG A 26 12.86 -14.28 19.02
N GLY A 27 12.17 -15.41 19.18
CA GLY A 27 11.29 -15.68 20.31
C GLY A 27 9.98 -14.90 20.30
N GLY A 28 9.64 -14.27 19.17
CA GLY A 28 8.37 -13.56 18.99
C GLY A 28 7.20 -14.51 18.87
N THR A 29 6.08 -14.14 19.50
CA THR A 29 4.80 -14.83 19.35
C THR A 29 3.86 -14.02 18.48
N PHE A 30 3.18 -14.68 17.54
CA PHE A 30 2.24 -14.04 16.63
C PHE A 30 0.98 -14.86 16.43
N PHE A 31 -0.07 -14.22 15.92
CA PHE A 31 -1.29 -14.84 15.45
C PHE A 31 -1.61 -14.30 14.05
N ARG A 32 -1.91 -15.18 13.10
CA ARG A 32 -2.21 -14.82 11.71
C ARG A 32 -3.70 -14.97 11.46
N ILE A 33 -4.30 -13.96 10.84
CA ILE A 33 -5.66 -13.98 10.30
C ILE A 33 -5.54 -13.92 8.78
N ASP A 34 -5.95 -14.99 8.13
CA ASP A 34 -6.17 -15.08 6.70
C ASP A 34 -7.62 -14.70 6.40
N LEU A 35 -7.82 -13.52 5.80
CA LEU A 35 -9.15 -12.97 5.52
C LEU A 35 -9.93 -13.84 4.53
N ASP A 36 -9.25 -14.49 3.58
CA ASP A 36 -9.80 -15.49 2.64
C ASP A 36 -10.18 -16.82 3.27
N ALA A 37 -9.98 -16.97 4.58
CA ALA A 37 -10.51 -18.06 5.39
C ALA A 37 -11.45 -17.58 6.51
N PHE A 38 -11.58 -16.27 6.71
CA PHE A 38 -12.49 -15.68 7.69
C PHE A 38 -13.87 -15.42 7.06
N PRO A 39 -15.00 -15.66 7.75
CA PRO A 39 -15.12 -16.31 9.06
C PRO A 39 -15.13 -17.86 9.02
N ARG A 40 -15.08 -18.52 7.85
CA ARG A 40 -15.22 -19.99 7.71
C ARG A 40 -14.42 -20.79 8.74
N ASP A 41 -13.13 -20.48 8.86
CA ASP A 41 -12.13 -21.22 9.64
C ASP A 41 -11.76 -20.53 10.97
N TYR A 42 -12.52 -19.50 11.37
CA TYR A 42 -12.27 -18.73 12.57
C TYR A 42 -13.51 -18.63 13.45
N GLU A 43 -13.29 -18.50 14.74
CA GLU A 43 -14.31 -18.09 15.71
C GLU A 43 -13.98 -16.71 16.23
N LEU A 44 -14.92 -15.78 16.12
CA LEU A 44 -14.82 -14.43 16.67
C LEU A 44 -15.79 -14.31 17.84
N ILE A 45 -15.26 -14.00 19.02
CA ILE A 45 -16.04 -13.78 20.23
C ILE A 45 -15.87 -12.32 20.62
N GLN A 46 -17.00 -11.62 20.72
CA GLN A 46 -17.08 -10.28 21.30
C GLN A 46 -18.22 -10.26 22.30
N SER A 47 -17.92 -9.88 23.54
CA SER A 47 -18.95 -9.69 24.57
C SER A 47 -18.75 -8.35 25.24
N PHE A 48 -19.86 -7.62 25.40
CA PHE A 48 -19.89 -6.31 26.02
C PHE A 48 -20.79 -6.39 27.25
N GLN A 49 -20.19 -6.16 28.42
CA GLN A 49 -20.87 -6.11 29.71
C GLN A 49 -20.73 -4.70 30.29
N PRO A 50 -21.60 -4.28 31.22
CA PRO A 50 -21.54 -2.92 31.81
C PRO A 50 -20.18 -2.53 32.42
N HIS A 51 -19.34 -3.51 32.77
CA HIS A 51 -18.05 -3.28 33.44
C HIS A 51 -16.86 -3.87 32.69
N GLY A 52 -17.02 -4.26 31.42
CA GLY A 52 -15.91 -4.78 30.63
C GLY A 52 -16.33 -5.33 29.29
N CYS A 53 -15.37 -5.38 28.38
CA CYS A 53 -15.50 -6.08 27.11
C CYS A 53 -14.49 -7.24 27.07
N HIS A 54 -14.86 -8.33 26.39
CA HIS A 54 -13.97 -9.42 26.03
C HIS A 54 -13.98 -9.60 24.53
N GLY A 55 -12.80 -9.77 23.95
CA GLY A 55 -12.60 -9.97 22.53
C GLY A 55 -11.56 -11.07 22.31
N GLU A 56 -11.91 -12.06 21.50
CA GLU A 56 -11.03 -13.20 21.18
C GLU A 56 -11.27 -13.69 19.76
N ILE A 57 -10.19 -14.09 19.10
CA ILE A 57 -10.24 -14.77 17.80
C ILE A 57 -9.56 -16.13 17.94
N GLY A 58 -10.26 -17.19 17.57
CA GLY A 58 -9.74 -18.56 17.48
C GLY A 58 -9.60 -19.01 16.03
N HIS A 59 -8.52 -19.71 15.70
CA HIS A 59 -8.33 -20.37 14.41
C HIS A 59 -8.65 -21.86 14.55
N LEU A 60 -9.79 -22.27 14.00
CA LEU A 60 -10.40 -23.58 14.22
C LEU A 60 -9.51 -24.76 13.83
N PRO A 61 -8.84 -24.78 12.65
CA PRO A 61 -7.98 -25.90 12.26
C PRO A 61 -6.80 -26.13 13.20
N SER A 62 -6.23 -25.07 13.77
CA SER A 62 -5.05 -25.16 14.64
C SER A 62 -5.38 -25.24 16.14
N GLY A 63 -6.58 -24.81 16.54
CA GLY A 63 -6.96 -24.60 17.94
C GLY A 63 -6.27 -23.42 18.62
N ALA A 64 -5.44 -22.63 17.91
CA ALA A 64 -4.81 -21.44 18.47
C ALA A 64 -5.84 -20.33 18.66
N SER A 65 -5.65 -19.49 19.69
CA SER A 65 -6.44 -18.26 19.87
C SER A 65 -5.58 -17.09 20.33
N ILE A 66 -6.15 -15.90 20.15
CA ILE A 66 -5.61 -14.63 20.64
C ILE A 66 -6.72 -13.79 21.25
N ALA A 67 -6.54 -13.38 22.50
CA ALA A 67 -7.38 -12.37 23.12
C ALA A 67 -6.88 -10.97 22.75
N VAL A 68 -7.79 -10.01 22.62
CA VAL A 68 -7.49 -8.60 22.33
C VAL A 68 -6.43 -8.03 23.29
N GLY A 69 -6.54 -8.36 24.57
CA GLY A 69 -5.58 -7.92 25.60
C GLY A 69 -4.16 -8.48 25.42
N GLU A 70 -3.97 -9.52 24.60
CA GLU A 70 -2.65 -10.06 24.27
C GLU A 70 -1.99 -9.34 23.09
N VAL A 71 -2.72 -8.56 22.29
CA VAL A 71 -2.16 -7.91 21.10
C VAL A 71 -1.31 -6.69 21.49
N GLY A 72 -0.06 -6.64 21.01
CA GLY A 72 0.86 -5.51 21.25
C GLY A 72 1.29 -4.78 19.97
N ALA A 73 1.22 -5.46 18.83
CA ALA A 73 1.44 -4.85 17.52
C ALA A 73 0.57 -5.56 16.46
N VAL A 74 0.19 -4.82 15.43
CA VAL A 74 -0.57 -5.32 14.28
C VAL A 74 0.17 -4.99 12.99
N TRP A 75 0.24 -5.95 12.08
CA TRP A 75 0.56 -5.71 10.67
C TRP A 75 -0.66 -6.06 9.81
N ALA A 76 -1.40 -5.03 9.39
CA ALA A 76 -2.48 -5.15 8.43
C ALA A 76 -1.92 -4.95 7.02
N ARG A 77 -1.71 -6.07 6.32
CA ARG A 77 -0.88 -6.11 5.12
C ARG A 77 -1.69 -6.13 3.83
N LYS A 78 -2.66 -7.04 3.74
CA LYS A 78 -3.49 -7.24 2.55
C LYS A 78 -4.96 -7.46 2.94
N SER A 79 -5.84 -7.03 2.06
CA SER A 79 -7.26 -7.41 2.05
C SER A 79 -7.45 -8.71 1.28
N ALA A 80 -8.55 -9.38 1.53
CA ALA A 80 -9.06 -10.48 0.73
C ALA A 80 -10.59 -10.53 0.90
N ASP A 81 -11.28 -11.18 -0.03
CA ASP A 81 -12.69 -11.52 0.17
C ASP A 81 -12.83 -12.57 1.28
N PHE A 82 -13.93 -12.49 2.01
CA PHE A 82 -14.24 -13.45 3.06
C PHE A 82 -14.73 -14.79 2.51
N ALA A 83 -14.54 -15.83 3.31
CA ALA A 83 -15.02 -17.18 3.03
C ALA A 83 -16.08 -17.62 4.05
N TYR A 84 -17.13 -18.29 3.55
CA TYR A 84 -18.23 -18.80 4.37
C TYR A 84 -18.29 -20.33 4.31
N ARG A 85 -18.92 -20.94 5.32
CA ARG A 85 -19.10 -22.40 5.39
C ARG A 85 -20.12 -22.90 4.36
N SER A 86 -21.16 -22.12 4.11
CA SER A 86 -22.15 -22.43 3.07
C SER A 86 -21.60 -22.06 1.70
N ALA A 87 -21.65 -23.01 0.77
CA ALA A 87 -21.16 -22.83 -0.59
C ALA A 87 -22.22 -22.24 -1.54
N ASP A 88 -23.46 -22.10 -1.08
CA ASP A 88 -24.66 -21.82 -1.89
C ASP A 88 -25.43 -20.57 -1.45
N LEU A 89 -24.76 -19.62 -0.77
CA LEU A 89 -25.35 -18.34 -0.40
C LEU A 89 -25.78 -17.56 -1.66
N GLY A 90 -27.02 -17.06 -1.68
CA GLY A 90 -27.48 -16.15 -2.72
C GLY A 90 -26.77 -14.80 -2.67
N ALA A 91 -26.84 -14.01 -3.75
CA ALA A 91 -26.12 -12.73 -3.86
C ALA A 91 -26.41 -11.75 -2.70
N GLN A 92 -27.68 -11.66 -2.26
CA GLN A 92 -28.05 -10.80 -1.12
C GLN A 92 -27.50 -11.33 0.21
N GLU A 93 -27.50 -12.65 0.41
CA GLU A 93 -26.98 -13.29 1.62
C GLU A 93 -25.45 -13.13 1.69
N LEU A 94 -24.76 -13.28 0.57
CA LEU A 94 -23.32 -13.06 0.47
C LEU A 94 -22.94 -11.60 0.77
N ALA A 95 -23.68 -10.65 0.20
CA ALA A 95 -23.46 -9.23 0.47
C ALA A 95 -23.70 -8.89 1.96
N TYR A 96 -24.78 -9.39 2.55
CA TYR A 96 -25.06 -9.22 3.98
C TYR A 96 -23.97 -9.86 4.85
N ALA A 97 -23.57 -11.10 4.55
CA ALA A 97 -22.52 -11.80 5.27
C ALA A 97 -21.18 -11.07 5.21
N LYS A 98 -20.84 -10.45 4.06
CA LYS A 98 -19.64 -9.61 3.91
C LYS A 98 -19.71 -8.41 4.84
N MET A 99 -20.81 -7.66 4.81
CA MET A 99 -21.00 -6.49 5.67
C MET A 99 -20.92 -6.85 7.16
N GLU A 100 -21.59 -7.91 7.61
CA GLU A 100 -21.54 -8.35 9.01
C GLU A 100 -20.14 -8.82 9.43
N SER A 101 -19.44 -9.54 8.55
CA SER A 101 -18.07 -10.01 8.81
C SER A 101 -17.09 -8.84 8.90
N GLU A 102 -17.21 -7.84 8.01
CA GLU A 102 -16.39 -6.62 8.06
C GLU A 102 -16.67 -5.86 9.36
N GLN A 103 -17.95 -5.63 9.68
CA GLN A 103 -18.34 -4.89 10.87
C GLN A 103 -17.86 -5.57 12.15
N ALA A 104 -18.01 -6.89 12.26
CA ALA A 104 -17.59 -7.63 13.43
C ALA A 104 -16.06 -7.65 13.58
N LEU A 105 -15.33 -8.00 12.52
CA LEU A 105 -13.87 -8.08 12.56
C LEU A 105 -13.23 -6.71 12.77
N PHE A 106 -13.55 -5.73 11.94
CA PHE A 106 -12.93 -4.41 12.05
C PHE A 106 -13.41 -3.64 13.28
N GLY A 107 -14.64 -3.88 13.77
CA GLY A 107 -15.09 -3.37 15.06
C GLY A 107 -14.18 -3.82 16.22
N LEU A 108 -13.76 -5.09 16.22
CA LEU A 108 -12.77 -5.60 17.18
C LEU A 108 -11.41 -4.92 16.98
N LEU A 109 -10.92 -4.93 15.75
CA LEU A 109 -9.59 -4.47 15.40
C LEU A 109 -9.37 -2.99 15.69
N TYR A 110 -10.35 -2.13 15.40
CA TYR A 110 -10.27 -0.70 15.73
C TYR A 110 -10.26 -0.42 17.23
N GLY A 111 -10.68 -1.37 18.07
CA GLY A 111 -10.57 -1.27 19.52
C GLY A 111 -9.15 -1.53 20.06
N LEU A 112 -8.21 -1.98 19.23
CA LEU A 112 -6.85 -2.32 19.65
C LEU A 112 -5.98 -1.07 19.83
N ASP A 113 -5.69 -0.71 21.09
CA ASP A 113 -4.68 0.29 21.42
C ASP A 113 -3.27 -0.32 21.42
N CYS A 114 -2.71 -0.46 20.23
CA CYS A 114 -1.41 -1.09 20.03
C CYS A 114 -0.64 -0.42 18.88
N TYR A 115 0.58 -0.88 18.60
CA TYR A 115 1.33 -0.36 17.46
C TYR A 115 0.79 -0.92 16.15
N TRP A 116 0.61 -0.06 15.14
CA TRP A 116 0.08 -0.47 13.85
C TRP A 116 1.06 -0.20 12.71
N ILE A 117 1.25 -1.22 11.89
CA ILE A 117 1.65 -1.10 10.50
C ILE A 117 0.40 -1.36 9.67
N GLY A 118 -0.08 -0.34 8.95
CA GLY A 118 -1.27 -0.50 8.11
C GLY A 118 -2.62 -0.19 8.79
N HIS A 119 -2.68 0.70 9.79
CA HIS A 119 -3.95 1.02 10.45
C HIS A 119 -5.03 1.43 9.42
N PRO A 120 -6.17 0.74 9.32
CA PRO A 120 -7.08 0.91 8.17
C PRO A 120 -7.63 2.35 7.97
N LEU A 121 -7.92 3.10 9.04
CA LEU A 121 -8.31 4.52 8.92
C LEU A 121 -7.20 5.40 8.33
N ALA A 122 -5.95 5.16 8.75
CA ALA A 122 -4.79 5.90 8.28
C ALA A 122 -4.45 5.52 6.83
N MET A 123 -4.54 4.22 6.50
CA MET A 123 -4.42 3.72 5.12
C MET A 123 -5.39 4.46 4.20
N ARG A 124 -6.68 4.56 4.58
CA ARG A 124 -7.69 5.20 3.74
C ARG A 124 -7.36 6.65 3.42
N GLY A 125 -6.92 7.42 4.41
CA GLY A 125 -6.47 8.80 4.19
C GLY A 125 -5.25 8.90 3.28
N ALA A 126 -4.33 7.95 3.40
CA ALA A 126 -3.08 7.91 2.67
C ALA A 126 -3.18 7.39 1.22
N MET A 127 -4.35 6.95 0.74
CA MET A 127 -4.54 6.39 -0.62
C MET A 127 -5.06 7.42 -1.65
N TRP A 128 -5.48 8.60 -1.23
CA TRP A 128 -6.06 9.59 -2.14
C TRP A 128 -4.98 10.39 -2.87
N LYS A 129 -4.64 10.02 -4.12
CA LYS A 129 -3.54 10.62 -4.89
C LYS A 129 -3.54 12.16 -4.94
N GLY A 130 -4.69 12.79 -5.14
CA GLY A 130 -4.79 14.26 -5.12
C GLY A 130 -4.45 14.87 -3.76
N GLU A 131 -4.87 14.22 -2.67
CA GLU A 131 -4.53 14.64 -1.31
C GLU A 131 -3.04 14.43 -1.01
N GLN A 132 -2.45 13.31 -1.47
CA GLN A 132 -1.01 13.03 -1.34
C GLN A 132 -0.18 14.15 -1.96
N LEU A 133 -0.50 14.57 -3.19
CA LEU A 133 0.22 15.64 -3.88
C LEU A 133 0.10 16.96 -3.11
N GLN A 134 -1.11 17.33 -2.66
CA GLN A 134 -1.33 18.55 -1.88
C GLN A 134 -0.55 18.52 -0.56
N ARG A 135 -0.56 17.39 0.15
CA ARG A 135 0.13 17.22 1.43
C ARG A 135 1.64 17.26 1.25
N ALA A 136 2.18 16.54 0.27
CA ALA A 136 3.61 16.55 -0.06
C ALA A 136 4.08 17.97 -0.40
N GLN A 137 3.31 18.72 -1.20
CA GLN A 137 3.61 20.11 -1.53
C GLN A 137 3.68 21.01 -0.29
N ARG A 138 2.72 20.89 0.65
CA ARG A 138 2.72 21.63 1.92
C ARG A 138 3.95 21.31 2.78
N MET A 139 4.53 20.14 2.61
CA MET A 139 5.76 19.70 3.31
C MET A 139 7.04 20.07 2.55
N GLY A 140 6.92 20.81 1.45
CA GLY A 140 8.05 21.32 0.68
C GLY A 140 8.58 20.35 -0.36
N PHE A 141 7.88 19.26 -0.70
CA PHE A 141 8.20 18.51 -1.91
C PHE A 141 7.82 19.31 -3.15
N ARG A 142 8.65 19.20 -4.20
CA ARG A 142 8.19 19.48 -5.57
C ARG A 142 7.27 18.34 -6.01
N ILE A 143 6.22 18.68 -6.75
CA ILE A 143 5.26 17.74 -7.33
C ILE A 143 5.10 18.02 -8.83
N PRO A 144 4.68 17.05 -9.65
CA PRO A 144 4.34 17.32 -11.04
C PRO A 144 3.07 18.17 -11.15
N ALA A 145 3.04 19.03 -12.17
CA ALA A 145 1.79 19.65 -12.61
C ALA A 145 0.77 18.52 -12.86
N THR A 146 -0.40 18.61 -12.23
CA THR A 146 -1.39 17.53 -12.23
C THR A 146 -2.78 18.10 -12.44
N LEU A 147 -3.57 17.48 -13.32
CA LEU A 147 -4.97 17.77 -13.54
C LEU A 147 -5.79 16.51 -13.26
N VAL A 148 -6.86 16.66 -12.47
CA VAL A 148 -7.90 15.64 -12.34
C VAL A 148 -9.20 16.24 -12.83
N THR A 149 -9.78 15.68 -13.90
CA THR A 149 -10.98 16.25 -14.53
C THR A 149 -11.75 15.21 -15.33
N ASN A 150 -13.04 15.47 -15.52
CA ASN A 150 -13.88 14.84 -16.55
C ASN A 150 -14.25 15.85 -17.67
N CYS A 151 -13.52 16.96 -17.79
CA CYS A 151 -13.77 18.01 -18.78
C CYS A 151 -12.67 18.04 -19.85
N ALA A 152 -13.01 17.63 -21.07
CA ALA A 152 -12.07 17.55 -22.18
C ALA A 152 -11.40 18.90 -22.53
N GLU A 153 -12.12 20.02 -22.43
CA GLU A 153 -11.50 21.34 -22.66
C GLU A 153 -10.47 21.70 -21.58
N GLN A 154 -10.68 21.29 -20.33
CA GLN A 154 -9.67 21.47 -19.28
C GLN A 154 -8.40 20.66 -19.58
N VAL A 155 -8.54 19.46 -20.16
CA VAL A 155 -7.37 18.67 -20.60
C VAL A 155 -6.64 19.36 -21.75
N ARG A 156 -7.35 19.83 -22.78
CA ARG A 156 -6.77 20.59 -23.90
C ARG A 156 -6.06 21.86 -23.41
N GLN A 157 -6.66 22.58 -22.47
CA GLN A 157 -6.04 23.76 -21.87
C GLN A 157 -4.78 23.40 -21.08
N PHE A 158 -4.83 22.34 -20.28
CA PHE A 158 -3.70 21.89 -19.49
C PHE A 158 -2.53 21.45 -20.37
N GLN A 159 -2.78 20.67 -21.44
CA GLN A 159 -1.76 20.28 -22.42
C GLN A 159 -1.02 21.51 -23.00
N ARG A 160 -1.76 22.57 -23.38
CA ARG A 160 -1.17 23.82 -23.91
C ARG A 160 -0.31 24.58 -22.88
N GLN A 161 -0.53 24.36 -21.59
CA GLN A 161 0.23 25.01 -20.51
C GLN A 161 1.48 24.23 -20.11
N LEU A 162 1.57 22.95 -20.48
CA LEU A 162 2.72 22.13 -20.16
C LEU A 162 3.92 22.51 -21.05
N PRO A 163 5.14 22.59 -20.48
CA PRO A 163 6.35 22.85 -21.26
C PRO A 163 6.81 21.62 -22.08
N GLY A 164 6.18 20.45 -21.88
CA GLY A 164 6.55 19.20 -22.50
C GLY A 164 5.36 18.24 -22.54
N GLU A 165 5.65 16.94 -22.64
CA GLU A 165 4.65 15.90 -22.81
C GLU A 165 3.68 15.79 -21.62
N MET A 166 2.46 15.32 -21.92
CA MET A 166 1.45 15.00 -20.92
C MET A 166 1.39 13.48 -20.77
N ILE A 167 1.24 13.00 -19.54
CA ILE A 167 1.03 11.58 -19.24
C ILE A 167 -0.34 11.36 -18.61
N PHE A 168 -0.93 10.21 -18.89
CA PHE A 168 -2.12 9.69 -18.24
C PHE A 168 -1.71 8.68 -17.15
N LYS A 169 -2.41 8.71 -16.01
CA LYS A 169 -2.21 7.75 -14.93
C LYS A 169 -3.53 7.26 -14.36
N ALA A 170 -3.62 5.96 -14.09
CA ALA A 170 -4.71 5.39 -13.30
C ALA A 170 -4.67 5.92 -11.85
N MET A 171 -5.83 6.30 -11.32
CA MET A 171 -5.97 6.87 -9.98
C MET A 171 -6.12 5.83 -8.87
N SER A 172 -6.93 4.78 -9.11
CA SER A 172 -7.27 3.76 -8.11
C SER A 172 -6.25 2.63 -8.10
N THR A 173 -6.16 1.90 -9.21
CA THR A 173 -5.24 0.79 -9.41
C THR A 173 -4.74 0.77 -10.86
N PRO A 174 -3.47 0.44 -11.10
CA PRO A 174 -2.98 0.20 -12.45
C PRO A 174 -3.53 -1.09 -13.06
N SER A 175 -4.17 -1.99 -12.31
CA SER A 175 -4.73 -3.25 -12.84
C SER A 175 -6.09 -3.10 -13.52
N LEU A 176 -6.62 -1.89 -13.69
CA LEU A 176 -7.93 -1.63 -14.32
C LEU A 176 -9.09 -2.46 -13.72
N ALA A 177 -9.03 -2.74 -12.42
CA ALA A 177 -9.99 -3.60 -11.71
C ALA A 177 -10.09 -5.03 -12.28
N ALA A 178 -9.03 -5.54 -12.93
CA ALA A 178 -8.93 -6.92 -13.39
C ALA A 178 -9.17 -7.96 -12.27
N GLU A 179 -8.87 -7.60 -11.02
CA GLU A 179 -9.10 -8.43 -9.84
C GLU A 179 -10.58 -8.53 -9.43
N GLU A 180 -11.44 -7.64 -9.93
CA GLU A 180 -12.88 -7.56 -9.59
C GLU A 180 -13.78 -8.24 -10.65
N VAL A 181 -13.18 -8.81 -11.69
CA VAL A 181 -13.90 -9.44 -12.81
C VAL A 181 -13.37 -10.85 -13.07
N ASP A 182 -14.22 -11.71 -13.63
CA ASP A 182 -13.78 -13.04 -14.03
C ASP A 182 -12.69 -12.94 -15.11
N ALA A 183 -11.69 -13.83 -15.04
CA ALA A 183 -10.57 -13.84 -15.99
C ALA A 183 -11.00 -13.97 -17.45
N ALA A 184 -12.16 -14.58 -17.71
CA ALA A 184 -12.74 -14.69 -19.05
C ALA A 184 -13.32 -13.36 -19.59
N GLU A 185 -13.64 -12.42 -18.70
CA GLU A 185 -14.18 -11.09 -19.02
C GLU A 185 -13.09 -10.00 -18.98
N CYS A 186 -11.92 -10.30 -18.42
CA CYS A 186 -10.78 -9.39 -18.37
C CYS A 186 -10.15 -9.21 -19.77
N VAL A 187 -10.35 -8.05 -20.39
CA VAL A 187 -9.82 -7.73 -21.73
C VAL A 187 -8.40 -7.15 -21.66
N VAL A 188 -8.06 -6.43 -20.59
CA VAL A 188 -6.76 -5.78 -20.38
C VAL A 188 -6.37 -5.91 -18.91
N GLU A 189 -5.16 -6.41 -18.64
CA GLU A 189 -4.68 -6.69 -17.28
C GLU A 189 -4.19 -5.45 -16.53
N GLY A 190 -3.92 -4.35 -17.23
CA GLY A 190 -3.53 -3.10 -16.59
C GLY A 190 -3.16 -1.96 -17.53
N LEU A 191 -2.87 -0.82 -16.92
CA LEU A 191 -2.46 0.42 -17.55
C LEU A 191 -1.29 1.03 -16.76
N THR A 192 -0.15 1.16 -17.43
CA THR A 192 1.02 1.86 -16.90
C THR A 192 0.89 3.37 -17.07
N THR A 193 1.88 4.13 -16.63
CA THR A 193 1.97 5.54 -16.97
C THR A 193 2.17 5.66 -18.47
N THR A 194 1.22 6.31 -19.15
CA THR A 194 1.19 6.36 -20.61
C THR A 194 1.36 7.81 -21.08
N VAL A 195 2.26 8.03 -22.05
CA VAL A 195 2.36 9.33 -22.73
C VAL A 195 1.10 9.53 -23.56
N VAL A 196 0.47 10.70 -23.44
CA VAL A 196 -0.72 11.06 -24.21
C VAL A 196 -0.30 11.53 -25.59
N ASP A 197 -0.53 10.69 -26.60
CA ASP A 197 -0.22 10.96 -28.00
C ASP A 197 -1.37 11.70 -28.72
N GLU A 198 -1.19 11.94 -30.02
CA GLU A 198 -2.17 12.64 -30.87
C GLU A 198 -3.47 11.84 -31.00
N ASP A 199 -3.41 10.51 -31.14
CA ASP A 199 -4.59 9.65 -31.27
C ASP A 199 -5.45 9.70 -29.99
N MET A 200 -4.82 9.69 -28.82
CA MET A 200 -5.51 9.88 -27.53
C MET A 200 -6.12 11.28 -27.40
N MET A 201 -5.45 12.31 -27.91
CA MET A 201 -5.97 13.67 -27.92
C MET A 201 -7.15 13.85 -28.88
N ASP A 202 -7.15 13.17 -30.01
CA ASP A 202 -8.29 13.13 -30.95
C ASP A 202 -9.51 12.46 -30.30
N ALA A 203 -9.29 11.49 -29.41
CA ALA A 203 -10.31 10.81 -28.63
C ALA A 203 -10.62 11.45 -27.26
N ILE A 204 -10.09 12.64 -26.95
CA ILE A 204 -10.09 13.17 -25.57
C ILE A 204 -11.48 13.48 -25.00
N ASP A 205 -12.51 13.59 -25.84
CA ASP A 205 -13.89 13.78 -25.37
C ASP A 205 -14.41 12.57 -24.55
N ALA A 206 -13.78 11.39 -24.66
CA ALA A 206 -14.06 10.22 -23.81
C ALA A 206 -13.79 10.48 -22.31
N VAL A 207 -13.01 11.51 -21.97
CA VAL A 207 -12.82 11.96 -20.57
C VAL A 207 -14.14 12.41 -19.91
N ALA A 208 -15.19 12.69 -20.68
CA ALA A 208 -16.51 12.99 -20.11
C ALA A 208 -17.16 11.82 -19.36
N GLU A 209 -16.76 10.57 -19.65
CA GLU A 209 -17.34 9.36 -19.06
C GLU A 209 -16.95 9.18 -17.58
N LEU A 210 -15.75 9.62 -17.19
CA LEU A 210 -15.27 9.53 -15.82
C LEU A 210 -14.13 10.52 -15.55
N PRO A 211 -13.90 10.92 -14.28
CA PRO A 211 -12.72 11.69 -13.92
C PRO A 211 -11.43 10.94 -14.23
N CYS A 212 -10.50 11.63 -14.88
CA CYS A 212 -9.20 11.14 -15.32
C CYS A 212 -8.07 11.95 -14.69
N GLN A 213 -6.90 11.34 -14.49
CA GLN A 213 -5.69 12.02 -14.00
C GLN A 213 -4.66 12.17 -15.12
N PHE A 214 -4.28 13.42 -15.37
CA PHE A 214 -3.20 13.81 -16.27
C PHE A 214 -2.09 14.49 -15.47
N GLN A 215 -0.85 14.28 -15.88
CA GLN A 215 0.32 14.96 -15.30
C GLN A 215 1.25 15.48 -16.39
N GLY A 216 2.01 16.52 -16.09
CA GLY A 216 3.16 16.87 -16.91
C GLY A 216 4.24 15.79 -16.77
N TYR A 217 4.77 15.30 -17.88
CA TYR A 217 5.96 14.47 -17.90
C TYR A 217 7.16 15.28 -17.38
N ILE A 218 7.95 14.67 -16.52
CA ILE A 218 9.18 15.27 -15.99
C ILE A 218 10.32 14.35 -16.39
N ALA A 219 11.26 14.88 -17.17
CA ALA A 219 12.50 14.20 -17.49
C ALA A 219 13.26 13.87 -16.19
N LYS A 220 13.78 12.65 -16.12
CA LYS A 220 14.37 12.08 -14.91
C LYS A 220 15.69 11.38 -15.26
N GLN A 221 16.69 11.54 -14.40
CA GLN A 221 17.91 10.73 -14.46
C GLN A 221 17.63 9.31 -13.96
N TYR A 222 16.82 9.20 -12.91
CA TYR A 222 16.47 7.94 -12.26
C TYR A 222 15.23 8.11 -11.38
N GLU A 223 14.69 6.97 -10.95
CA GLU A 223 13.59 6.91 -9.96
C GLU A 223 14.13 6.50 -8.60
N LEU A 224 13.39 6.84 -7.56
CA LEU A 224 13.68 6.50 -6.18
C LEU A 224 12.47 5.80 -5.57
N ARG A 225 12.69 4.57 -5.10
CA ARG A 225 11.76 3.84 -4.26
C ARG A 225 12.22 3.98 -2.82
N VAL A 226 11.52 4.83 -2.06
CA VAL A 226 11.87 5.16 -0.67
C VAL A 226 10.93 4.41 0.27
N THR A 227 11.43 3.39 0.96
CA THR A 227 10.67 2.63 1.95
C THR A 227 10.93 3.22 3.34
N VAL A 228 9.86 3.61 4.03
CA VAL A 228 9.90 4.06 5.43
C VAL A 228 9.41 2.92 6.32
N ILE A 229 10.17 2.57 7.36
CA ILE A 229 9.78 1.59 8.39
C ILE A 229 10.10 2.19 9.78
N GLY A 230 9.05 2.60 10.50
CA GLY A 230 9.19 3.37 11.73
C GLY A 230 9.91 4.69 11.45
N GLN A 231 11.10 4.86 12.02
CA GLN A 231 11.96 6.04 11.83
C GLN A 231 13.12 5.78 10.85
N ARG A 232 13.17 4.62 10.20
CA ARG A 232 14.23 4.26 9.25
C ARG A 232 13.76 4.50 7.81
N VAL A 233 14.66 5.03 6.99
CA VAL A 233 14.42 5.31 5.57
C VAL A 233 15.41 4.54 4.71
N PHE A 234 14.89 3.81 3.73
CA PHE A 234 15.67 3.03 2.77
C PHE A 234 15.35 3.54 1.36
N ALA A 235 16.35 4.03 0.63
CA ALA A 235 16.14 4.60 -0.70
C ALA A 235 16.86 3.77 -1.77
N ALA A 236 16.08 3.04 -2.57
CA ALA A 236 16.58 2.37 -3.76
C ALA A 236 16.55 3.33 -4.94
N LYS A 237 17.70 3.54 -5.57
CA LYS A 237 17.80 4.21 -6.85
C LYS A 237 17.58 3.19 -7.97
N ILE A 238 16.67 3.53 -8.87
CA ILE A 238 16.24 2.70 -10.00
C ILE A 238 16.69 3.40 -11.27
N HIS A 239 17.64 2.81 -11.99
CA HIS A 239 18.20 3.36 -13.23
C HIS A 239 17.24 3.11 -14.41
N SER A 240 16.04 3.69 -14.36
CA SER A 240 14.96 3.46 -15.33
C SER A 240 15.29 3.92 -16.75
N GLN A 241 16.35 4.71 -16.92
CA GLN A 241 16.86 5.15 -18.23
C GLN A 241 17.82 4.14 -18.90
N ASP A 242 18.21 3.07 -18.20
CA ASP A 242 19.07 2.00 -18.76
C ASP A 242 18.35 1.19 -19.85
N ASP A 243 17.01 1.23 -19.90
CA ASP A 243 16.18 0.59 -20.93
C ASP A 243 15.02 1.52 -21.34
N SER A 244 14.76 1.64 -22.64
CA SER A 244 13.70 2.53 -23.15
C SER A 244 12.30 2.12 -22.69
N ARG A 245 12.07 0.82 -22.39
CA ARG A 245 10.78 0.32 -21.90
C ARG A 245 10.43 0.86 -20.52
N THR A 246 11.43 1.20 -19.72
CA THR A 246 11.27 1.71 -18.36
C THR A 246 11.39 3.22 -18.25
N ALA A 247 11.74 3.90 -19.36
CA ALA A 247 12.06 5.32 -19.33
C ALA A 247 10.89 6.19 -18.85
N VAL A 248 9.65 5.84 -19.22
CA VAL A 248 8.44 6.52 -18.74
C VAL A 248 7.97 5.94 -17.41
N ASP A 249 8.04 4.62 -17.24
CA ASP A 249 7.53 3.89 -16.08
C ASP A 249 8.41 2.67 -15.75
N CYS A 250 9.01 2.61 -14.55
CA CYS A 250 9.95 1.56 -14.18
C CYS A 250 9.34 0.16 -13.96
N ARG A 251 8.03 0.01 -14.08
CA ARG A 251 7.31 -1.22 -13.70
C ARG A 251 7.43 -2.40 -14.68
N ASP A 252 8.17 -2.25 -15.79
CA ASP A 252 8.55 -3.40 -16.62
C ASP A 252 9.70 -4.19 -15.97
N MET A 253 9.35 -5.17 -15.14
CA MET A 253 10.30 -6.02 -14.43
C MET A 253 11.08 -6.98 -15.34
N SER A 254 10.73 -7.09 -16.63
CA SER A 254 11.52 -7.85 -17.62
C SER A 254 12.70 -7.05 -18.16
N ALA A 255 12.74 -5.74 -17.91
CA ALA A 255 13.84 -4.88 -18.32
C ALA A 255 15.06 -5.09 -17.41
N PRO A 256 16.28 -5.27 -17.97
CA PRO A 256 17.49 -5.49 -17.20
C PRO A 256 18.06 -4.16 -16.67
N ILE A 257 17.27 -3.42 -15.88
CA ILE A 257 17.70 -2.15 -15.29
C ILE A 257 18.39 -2.35 -13.94
N ARG A 258 19.32 -1.46 -13.62
CA ARG A 258 20.07 -1.53 -12.36
C ARG A 258 19.28 -0.94 -11.19
N TYR A 259 19.49 -1.52 -10.03
CA TYR A 259 19.01 -1.04 -8.73
C TYR A 259 20.21 -0.86 -7.81
N GLU A 260 20.32 0.28 -7.14
CA GLU A 260 21.41 0.53 -6.20
C GLU A 260 20.92 1.22 -4.93
N PRO A 261 21.52 0.92 -3.77
CA PRO A 261 21.27 1.67 -2.55
C PRO A 261 21.75 3.11 -2.73
N THR A 262 21.00 4.08 -2.19
CA THR A 262 21.45 5.46 -2.12
C THR A 262 21.02 6.13 -0.82
N LEU A 263 21.76 7.17 -0.43
CA LEU A 263 21.40 8.03 0.70
C LEU A 263 20.63 9.24 0.17
N LEU A 264 19.52 9.56 0.83
CA LEU A 264 18.79 10.78 0.53
C LEU A 264 19.50 11.97 1.19
N PRO A 265 19.43 13.17 0.58
CA PRO A 265 19.77 14.39 1.29
C PRO A 265 18.93 14.49 2.58
N PRO A 266 19.51 14.96 3.71
CA PRO A 266 18.81 14.96 5.01
C PRO A 266 17.44 15.65 4.98
N HIS A 267 17.30 16.70 4.18
CA HIS A 267 16.04 17.43 4.04
C HIS A 267 14.97 16.63 3.28
N ILE A 268 15.34 15.76 2.34
CA ILE A 268 14.40 14.86 1.64
C ILE A 268 13.99 13.72 2.57
N GLU A 269 14.95 13.10 3.27
CA GLU A 269 14.69 12.06 4.26
C GLU A 269 13.70 12.52 5.34
N GLN A 270 13.93 13.72 5.91
CA GLN A 270 13.04 14.32 6.89
C GLN A 270 11.63 14.56 6.34
N ARG A 271 11.51 14.99 5.08
CA ARG A 271 10.20 15.16 4.43
C ARG A 271 9.50 13.82 4.22
N CYS A 272 10.22 12.76 3.85
CA CYS A 272 9.66 11.42 3.72
C CYS A 272 9.11 10.92 5.08
N LEU A 273 9.89 11.04 6.15
CA LEU A 273 9.46 10.69 7.51
C LEU A 273 8.24 11.51 7.94
N ALA A 274 8.26 12.83 7.75
CA ALA A 274 7.16 13.72 8.10
C ALA A 274 5.88 13.41 7.32
N LEU A 275 5.99 13.09 6.02
CA LEU A 275 4.86 12.72 5.18
C LEU A 275 4.16 11.48 5.71
N VAL A 276 4.92 10.40 5.95
CA VAL A 276 4.39 9.12 6.46
C VAL A 276 3.78 9.29 7.84
N ALA A 277 4.50 9.96 8.75
CA ALA A 277 4.01 10.23 10.11
C ALA A 277 2.73 11.08 10.12
N SER A 278 2.55 12.01 9.18
CA SER A 278 1.36 12.86 9.13
C SER A 278 0.06 12.14 8.76
N TYR A 279 0.17 10.94 8.17
CA TYR A 279 -0.97 10.06 7.97
C TYR A 279 -1.27 9.19 9.21
N GLY A 280 -0.44 9.26 10.26
CA GLY A 280 -0.49 8.30 11.37
C GLY A 280 0.05 6.93 10.98
N LEU A 281 0.93 6.87 9.97
CA LEU A 281 1.52 5.64 9.47
C LEU A 281 2.96 5.48 9.95
N ASN A 282 3.38 4.22 10.06
CA ASN A 282 4.77 3.84 10.35
C ASN A 282 5.41 3.04 9.20
N PHE A 283 4.67 2.86 8.10
CA PHE A 283 5.15 2.20 6.91
C PHE A 283 4.55 2.86 5.69
N SER A 284 5.39 3.07 4.69
CA SER A 284 5.01 3.51 3.35
C SER A 284 6.17 3.26 2.39
N ALA A 285 5.86 2.95 1.14
CA ALA A 285 6.81 3.08 0.04
C ALA A 285 6.45 4.34 -0.75
N LEU A 286 7.37 5.29 -0.85
CA LEU A 286 7.21 6.54 -1.58
C LEU A 286 7.96 6.44 -2.89
N ASP A 287 7.35 6.92 -3.96
CA ASP A 287 7.96 7.00 -5.28
C ASP A 287 8.31 8.45 -5.59
N LEU A 288 9.61 8.68 -5.83
CA LEU A 288 10.17 9.96 -6.21
C LEU A 288 10.94 9.80 -7.52
N ILE A 289 11.22 10.91 -8.19
CA ILE A 289 12.16 10.98 -9.30
C ILE A 289 13.20 12.06 -9.04
N VAL A 290 14.37 11.91 -9.66
CA VAL A 290 15.42 12.94 -9.66
C VAL A 290 15.61 13.45 -11.09
N THR A 291 15.47 14.75 -11.28
CA THR A 291 15.62 15.41 -12.60
C THR A 291 17.10 15.51 -12.99
N PRO A 292 17.43 15.78 -14.28
CA PRO A 292 18.80 16.09 -14.72
C PRO A 292 19.50 17.22 -13.97
N GLU A 293 18.73 18.10 -13.32
CA GLU A 293 19.19 19.22 -12.50
C GLU A 293 19.28 18.88 -10.99
N ASP A 294 19.24 17.59 -10.65
CA ASP A 294 19.30 17.05 -9.28
C ASP A 294 18.13 17.49 -8.37
N GLU A 295 16.96 17.75 -8.96
CA GLU A 295 15.76 18.09 -8.19
C GLU A 295 14.92 16.85 -7.86
N TYR A 296 14.50 16.74 -6.59
CA TYR A 296 13.67 15.64 -6.11
C TYR A 296 12.19 15.97 -6.25
N VAL A 297 11.46 15.15 -7.00
CA VAL A 297 10.02 15.32 -7.24
C VAL A 297 9.26 14.13 -6.67
N PHE A 298 8.28 14.41 -5.82
CA PHE A 298 7.37 13.41 -5.26
C PHE A 298 6.30 13.02 -6.30
N LEU A 299 6.10 11.72 -6.50
CA LEU A 299 5.08 11.18 -7.40
C LEU A 299 3.90 10.61 -6.65
N GLU A 300 4.13 9.64 -5.76
CA GLU A 300 3.07 8.97 -5.02
C GLU A 300 3.54 8.39 -3.68
N ASN A 301 2.57 8.18 -2.79
CA ASN A 301 2.72 7.38 -1.58
C ASN A 301 1.96 6.07 -1.76
N ASN A 302 2.65 4.95 -1.61
CA ASN A 302 2.08 3.62 -1.56
C ASN A 302 2.15 3.09 -0.11
N PRO A 303 1.10 3.33 0.69
CA PRO A 303 1.09 3.00 2.12
C PRO A 303 1.07 1.48 2.39
N ALA A 304 0.77 0.65 1.39
CA ALA A 304 0.88 -0.80 1.42
C ALA A 304 1.80 -1.31 0.29
N GLY A 305 2.87 -0.57 -0.01
CA GLY A 305 3.76 -0.88 -1.12
C GLY A 305 4.39 -2.27 -1.04
N GLN A 306 4.55 -2.92 -2.19
CA GLN A 306 5.41 -4.09 -2.30
C GLN A 306 6.87 -3.65 -2.12
N PHE A 307 7.63 -4.41 -1.34
CA PHE A 307 9.03 -4.10 -1.04
C PHE A 307 10.00 -5.30 -1.15
N LEU A 308 9.48 -6.54 -1.25
CA LEU A 308 10.34 -7.73 -1.33
C LEU A 308 11.23 -7.72 -2.57
N PHE A 309 10.73 -7.24 -3.71
CA PHE A 309 11.53 -7.16 -4.94
C PHE A 309 12.73 -6.21 -4.77
N ILE A 310 12.55 -5.10 -4.02
CA ILE A 310 13.65 -4.19 -3.71
C ILE A 310 14.68 -4.88 -2.84
N GLU A 311 14.25 -5.62 -1.81
CA GLU A 311 15.16 -6.39 -0.96
C GLU A 311 15.88 -7.50 -1.74
N GLN A 312 15.23 -8.16 -2.69
CA GLN A 312 15.87 -9.14 -3.56
C GLN A 312 16.96 -8.53 -4.44
N LEU A 313 16.72 -7.32 -4.96
CA LEU A 313 17.66 -6.59 -5.83
C LEU A 313 18.74 -5.85 -5.02
N ILE A 314 18.44 -5.46 -3.78
CA ILE A 314 19.33 -4.77 -2.85
C ILE A 314 19.27 -5.48 -1.48
N PRO A 315 19.92 -6.66 -1.32
CA PRO A 315 19.82 -7.47 -0.10
C PRO A 315 20.30 -6.78 1.17
N GLU A 316 21.22 -5.82 1.04
CA GLU A 316 21.75 -5.05 2.17
C GLU A 316 20.71 -4.19 2.90
N PHE A 317 19.55 -3.91 2.30
CA PHE A 317 18.48 -3.18 2.99
C PHE A 317 17.84 -3.97 4.12
N ASN A 318 17.80 -5.31 4.03
CA ASN A 318 17.18 -6.18 5.03
C ASN A 318 15.80 -5.65 5.48
N LEU A 319 14.94 -5.29 4.51
CA LEU A 319 13.66 -4.59 4.78
C LEU A 319 12.72 -5.45 5.61
N LEU A 320 12.59 -6.74 5.29
CA LEU A 320 11.73 -7.65 6.01
C LEU A 320 12.21 -7.88 7.44
N GLU A 321 13.53 -8.02 7.62
CA GLU A 321 14.15 -8.15 8.94
C GLU A 321 13.95 -6.89 9.80
N THR A 322 14.07 -5.72 9.16
CA THR A 322 13.82 -4.41 9.73
C THR A 322 12.37 -4.30 10.22
N LEU A 323 11.40 -4.69 9.39
CA LEU A 323 9.98 -4.68 9.72
C LEU A 323 9.66 -5.67 10.86
N ALA A 324 10.22 -6.88 10.81
CA ALA A 324 10.09 -7.88 11.87
C ALA A 324 10.64 -7.35 13.21
N GLY A 325 11.83 -6.73 13.20
CA GLY A 325 12.43 -6.11 14.37
C GLY A 325 11.55 -5.00 14.97
N GLN A 326 10.95 -4.16 14.11
CA GLN A 326 10.03 -3.10 14.54
C GLN A 326 8.79 -3.68 15.23
N LEU A 327 8.15 -4.71 14.65
CA LEU A 327 6.98 -5.35 15.24
C LEU A 327 7.29 -6.00 16.60
N LEU A 328 8.44 -6.68 16.71
CA LEU A 328 8.88 -7.31 17.96
C LEU A 328 9.14 -6.27 19.07
N GLN A 329 9.85 -5.19 18.73
CA GLN A 329 10.16 -4.11 19.67
C GLN A 329 8.87 -3.46 20.20
N GLU A 330 7.96 -3.09 19.30
CA GLU A 330 6.73 -2.39 19.65
C GLU A 330 5.74 -3.27 20.41
N ALA A 331 5.66 -4.56 20.06
CA ALA A 331 4.87 -5.51 20.82
C ALA A 331 5.38 -5.64 22.27
N ALA A 332 6.69 -5.63 22.50
CA ALA A 332 7.26 -5.72 23.84
C ALA A 332 7.06 -4.43 24.68
N CYS A 333 7.17 -3.26 24.07
CA CYS A 333 7.11 -1.97 24.78
C CYS A 333 5.72 -1.60 25.30
N ARG A 334 4.62 -2.08 24.70
CA ARG A 334 3.24 -1.69 25.06
C ARG A 334 2.60 -2.58 26.12
N THR A 335 3.33 -2.88 27.20
CA THR A 335 2.87 -3.72 28.31
C THR A 335 2.04 -2.98 29.37
N HIS A 336 1.55 -1.77 29.07
CA HIS A 336 0.80 -0.94 30.03
C HIS A 336 -0.70 -1.20 30.01
#